data_AF-A0A2D9CGY3-F1
#
_entry.id   AF-A0A2D9CGY3-F1
#
_cell.length_a   1.000
_cell.length_b   1.000
_cell.length_c   1.000
_cell.angle_alpha   90.00
_cell.angle_beta   90.00
_cell.angle_gamma   90.00
#
_symmetry.space_group_name_H-M   'P 1'
#
loop_
_entity.id
_entity.type
_entity.pdbx_description
1 polymer ?
#
loop_
_entity_poly.entity_id
_entity_poly.type
_entity_poly.pdbx_seq_one_letter_code
_entity_poly.pdbx_strand_id
1 'polypeptide(L)'
;MQKYVNGVLTDMIADEISARQAEESAWDAGANDRAAADNREKRNQLIAETDYFALTDVTLSAEMTTYRQALRNITSHSNWPNLSDSDWPTKP
;
A
#
# COMPACT_ATOMS: atom_id res chain seq x y z
N MET A 1 -4.88 29.66 2.24
CA MET A 1 -5.77 28.71 1.55
C MET A 1 -7.05 29.43 1.14
N GLN A 2 -7.66 29.05 0.02
CA GLN A 2 -8.87 29.68 -0.52
C GLN A 2 -10.00 28.66 -0.60
N LYS A 3 -11.23 29.12 -0.43
CA LYS A 3 -12.45 28.31 -0.52
C LYS A 3 -13.42 28.94 -1.51
N TYR A 4 -14.27 28.12 -2.12
CA TYR A 4 -15.39 28.63 -2.92
C TYR A 4 -16.62 28.82 -2.03
N VAL A 5 -17.19 30.03 -2.04
CA VAL A 5 -18.46 30.35 -1.39
C VAL A 5 -19.39 30.91 -2.48
N ASN A 6 -20.46 30.20 -2.79
CA ASN A 6 -21.43 30.58 -3.82
C ASN A 6 -20.79 30.89 -5.19
N GLY A 7 -19.78 30.10 -5.58
CA GLY A 7 -19.06 30.27 -6.86
C GLY A 7 -18.02 31.38 -6.87
N VAL A 8 -17.81 32.10 -5.76
CA VAL A 8 -16.74 33.09 -5.61
C VAL A 8 -15.62 32.51 -4.75
N LEU A 9 -14.38 32.67 -5.21
CA LEU A 9 -13.18 32.27 -4.47
C LEU A 9 -12.91 33.33 -3.39
N THR A 10 -12.79 32.89 -2.13
CA THR A 10 -12.50 33.75 -0.98
C THR A 10 -11.39 33.15 -0.12
N ASP A 11 -10.64 34.00 0.55
CA ASP A 11 -9.63 33.55 1.51
C ASP A 11 -10.28 32.89 2.74
N MET A 12 -9.66 31.83 3.23
CA MET A 12 -10.07 31.16 4.48
C MET A 12 -9.66 31.99 5.69
N ILE A 13 -10.48 31.96 6.75
CA ILE A 13 -10.13 32.57 8.03
C ILE A 13 -9.17 31.68 8.84
N ALA A 14 -8.58 32.23 9.90
CA ALA A 14 -7.60 31.53 10.73
C ALA A 14 -8.12 30.17 11.26
N ASP A 15 -9.33 30.14 11.81
CA ASP A 15 -9.93 28.91 12.33
C ASP A 15 -10.14 27.83 11.24
N GLU A 16 -10.53 28.25 10.03
CA GLU A 16 -10.72 27.35 8.89
C GLU A 16 -9.38 26.79 8.39
N ILE A 17 -8.34 27.63 8.38
CA ILE A 17 -6.97 27.22 8.05
C ILE A 17 -6.49 26.18 9.07
N SER A 18 -6.68 26.43 10.36
CA SER A 18 -6.26 25.50 11.41
C SER A 18 -7.02 24.17 11.34
N ALA A 19 -8.32 24.18 11.05
CA ALA A 19 -9.10 22.96 10.83
C ALA A 19 -8.58 22.16 9.63
N ARG A 20 -8.26 22.84 8.52
CA ARG A 20 -7.70 22.21 7.32
C ARG A 20 -6.33 21.59 7.57
N GLN A 21 -5.45 22.31 8.25
CA GLN A 21 -4.13 21.81 8.64
C GLN A 21 -4.22 20.60 9.56
N ALA A 22 -5.17 20.59 10.49
CA ALA A 22 -5.38 19.45 11.39
C ALA A 22 -5.82 18.19 10.62
N GLU A 23 -6.73 18.34 9.65
CA GLU A 23 -7.16 17.21 8.82
C GLU A 23 -6.07 16.76 7.84
N GLU A 24 -5.29 17.67 7.24
CA GLU A 24 -4.10 17.31 6.45
C GLU A 24 -3.08 16.53 7.29
N SER A 25 -2.79 17.01 8.51
CA SER A 25 -1.88 16.32 9.42
C SER A 25 -2.41 14.93 9.81
N ALA A 26 -3.72 14.79 10.03
CA ALA A 26 -4.35 13.50 10.32
C ALA A 26 -4.30 12.56 9.11
N TRP A 27 -4.49 13.09 7.90
CA TRP A 27 -4.33 12.33 6.67
C TRP A 27 -2.89 11.82 6.53
N ASP A 28 -1.91 12.70 6.67
CA ASP A 28 -0.48 12.36 6.55
C ASP A 28 -0.05 11.35 7.61
N ALA A 29 -0.56 11.47 8.85
CA ALA A 29 -0.31 10.49 9.91
C ALA A 29 -0.78 9.07 9.54
N GLY A 30 -1.85 8.95 8.76
CA GLY A 30 -2.36 7.66 8.27
C GLY A 30 -1.73 7.14 6.98
N ALA A 31 -0.74 7.83 6.40
CA ALA A 31 -0.16 7.46 5.10
C ALA A 31 0.48 6.06 5.10
N ASN A 32 1.24 5.74 6.16
CA ASN A 32 1.88 4.43 6.30
C ASN A 32 0.86 3.29 6.43
N ASP A 33 -0.26 3.51 7.13
CA ASP A 33 -1.30 2.49 7.29
C ASP A 33 -2.00 2.19 5.98
N ARG A 34 -2.27 3.23 5.17
CA ARG A 34 -2.84 3.07 3.82
C ARG A 34 -1.87 2.32 2.91
N ALA A 35 -0.60 2.74 2.86
CA ALA A 35 0.43 2.05 2.08
C ALA A 35 0.60 0.58 2.52
N ALA A 36 0.53 0.30 3.82
CA ALA A 36 0.58 -1.06 4.35
C ALA A 36 -0.63 -1.90 3.93
N ALA A 37 -1.82 -1.31 3.87
CA ALA A 37 -3.04 -1.99 3.40
C ALA A 37 -2.93 -2.34 1.90
N ASP A 38 -2.58 -1.37 1.07
CA ASP A 38 -2.41 -1.56 -0.38
C ASP A 38 -1.37 -2.64 -0.69
N ASN A 39 -0.24 -2.63 0.02
CA ASN A 39 0.79 -3.65 -0.15
C ASN A 39 0.34 -5.05 0.33
N ARG A 40 -0.48 -5.15 1.37
CA ARG A 40 -1.05 -6.45 1.78
C ARG A 40 -2.01 -7.00 0.72
N GLU A 41 -2.79 -6.13 0.08
CA GLU A 41 -3.67 -6.49 -1.02
C GLU A 41 -2.85 -7.00 -2.22
N LYS A 42 -1.84 -6.25 -2.67
CA LYS A 42 -0.92 -6.67 -3.74
C LYS A 42 -0.26 -8.02 -3.44
N ARG A 43 0.24 -8.20 -2.21
CA ARG A 43 0.80 -9.49 -1.76
C ARG A 43 -0.21 -10.63 -1.88
N ASN A 44 -1.43 -10.42 -1.41
CA ASN A 44 -2.48 -11.45 -1.45
C ASN A 44 -2.83 -11.81 -2.90
N GLN A 45 -2.92 -10.83 -3.80
CA GLN A 45 -3.14 -11.06 -5.22
C GLN A 45 -2.03 -11.94 -5.83
N LEU A 46 -0.75 -11.59 -5.62
CA LEU A 46 0.39 -12.35 -6.15
C LEU A 46 0.46 -13.79 -5.62
N ILE A 47 0.07 -14.01 -4.35
CA ILE A 47 -0.07 -15.37 -3.78
C ILE A 47 -1.22 -16.12 -4.46
N ALA A 48 -2.37 -15.48 -4.67
CA ALA A 48 -3.52 -16.10 -5.33
C ALA A 48 -3.23 -16.50 -6.79
N GLU A 49 -2.48 -15.67 -7.52
CA GLU A 49 -2.03 -15.95 -8.89
C GLU A 49 -1.11 -17.17 -9.03
N THR A 50 -0.65 -17.74 -7.91
CA THR A 50 0.22 -18.93 -7.89
C THR A 50 -0.38 -20.08 -7.11
N ASP A 51 -1.64 -19.97 -6.68
CA ASP A 51 -2.26 -20.96 -5.80
C ASP A 51 -2.58 -22.28 -6.51
N TYR A 52 -2.80 -22.25 -7.83
CA TYR A 52 -3.00 -23.45 -8.64
C TYR A 52 -1.78 -24.38 -8.68
N PHE A 53 -0.57 -23.88 -8.43
CA PHE A 53 0.61 -24.73 -8.31
C PHE A 53 0.65 -25.54 -7.01
N ALA A 54 -0.25 -25.26 -6.05
CA ALA A 54 -0.37 -26.01 -4.80
C ALA A 54 -1.46 -27.11 -4.88
N LEU A 55 -2.00 -27.40 -6.07
CA LEU A 55 -2.90 -28.53 -6.31
C LEU A 55 -2.11 -29.84 -6.33
N THR A 56 -2.77 -30.97 -6.02
CA THR A 56 -2.14 -32.30 -5.93
C THR A 56 -1.46 -32.76 -7.21
N ASP A 57 -1.88 -32.20 -8.35
CA ASP A 57 -1.40 -32.59 -9.68
C ASP A 57 -0.13 -31.82 -10.10
N VAL A 58 0.34 -30.87 -9.28
CA VAL A 58 1.49 -30.03 -9.58
C VAL A 58 2.46 -30.00 -8.41
N THR A 59 3.70 -30.41 -8.64
CA THR A 59 4.78 -30.20 -7.68
C THR A 59 5.32 -28.78 -7.84
N LEU A 60 5.21 -27.97 -6.78
CA LEU A 60 5.76 -26.61 -6.74
C LEU A 60 7.29 -26.66 -6.95
N SER A 61 7.81 -25.87 -7.89
CA SER A 61 9.26 -25.75 -8.06
C SER A 61 9.91 -25.10 -6.83
N ALA A 62 11.21 -25.35 -6.63
CA ALA A 62 11.97 -24.71 -5.55
C ALA A 62 11.97 -23.17 -5.69
N GLU A 63 12.03 -22.67 -6.92
CA GLU A 63 11.98 -21.24 -7.23
C GLU A 63 10.60 -20.65 -6.87
N MET A 64 9.50 -21.32 -7.24
CA MET A 64 8.15 -20.86 -6.90
C MET A 64 7.87 -20.93 -5.38
N THR A 65 8.45 -21.92 -4.69
CA THR A 65 8.42 -22.01 -3.22
C THR A 65 9.11 -20.79 -2.60
N THR A 66 10.30 -20.46 -3.08
CA THR A 66 11.08 -19.29 -2.64
C THR A 66 10.32 -17.98 -2.90
N TYR A 67 9.76 -17.82 -4.10
CA TYR A 67 8.94 -16.67 -4.47
C TYR A 67 7.74 -16.47 -3.53
N ARG A 68 6.93 -17.52 -3.30
CA ARG A 68 5.76 -17.46 -2.41
C ARG A 68 6.16 -17.16 -0.96
N GLN A 69 7.32 -17.65 -0.51
CA GLN A 69 7.83 -17.33 0.83
C GLN A 69 8.28 -15.87 0.94
N ALA A 70 8.98 -15.35 -0.07
CA ALA A 70 9.39 -13.94 -0.11
C ALA A 70 8.18 -13.00 -0.08
N LEU A 71 7.10 -13.31 -0.82
CA LEU A 71 5.84 -12.57 -0.74
C LEU A 71 5.26 -12.55 0.68
N ARG A 72 5.22 -13.70 1.38
CA ARG A 72 4.72 -13.75 2.77
C ARG A 72 5.57 -12.93 3.73
N ASN A 73 6.88 -12.90 3.50
CA ASN A 73 7.85 -12.18 4.32
C ASN A 73 7.94 -10.67 4.01
N ILE A 74 7.24 -10.17 2.97
CA ILE A 74 7.37 -8.78 2.52
C ILE A 74 7.03 -7.75 3.60
N THR A 75 6.19 -8.10 4.59
CA THR A 75 5.85 -7.23 5.73
C THR A 75 7.01 -7.03 6.71
N SER A 76 8.07 -7.81 6.57
CA SER A 76 9.32 -7.70 7.35
C SER A 76 10.45 -7.07 6.53
N HIS A 77 10.17 -6.60 5.30
CA HIS A 77 11.15 -5.91 4.47
C HIS A 77 11.61 -4.60 5.12
N SER A 78 12.87 -4.21 4.95
CA SER A 78 13.43 -3.00 5.55
C SER A 78 12.71 -1.72 5.13
N ASN A 79 12.16 -1.73 3.90
CA ASN A 79 11.45 -0.59 3.34
C ASN A 79 9.96 -0.59 3.69
N TRP A 80 9.46 -1.58 4.43
CA TRP A 80 8.03 -1.64 4.76
C TRP A 80 7.56 -0.40 5.55
N PRO A 81 6.41 0.21 5.22
CA PRO A 81 5.48 -0.12 4.13
C PRO A 81 5.77 0.63 2.81
N ASN A 82 6.84 1.41 2.73
CA ASN A 82 7.21 2.23 1.57
C ASN A 82 8.02 1.41 0.55
N LEU A 83 7.39 0.40 -0.03
CA LEU A 83 8.01 -0.48 -1.02
C LEU A 83 8.04 0.18 -2.41
N SER A 84 9.16 0.00 -3.09
CA SER A 84 9.32 0.21 -4.52
C SER A 84 9.03 -1.07 -5.31
N ASP A 85 8.91 -0.99 -6.63
CA ASP A 85 8.70 -2.18 -7.47
C ASP A 85 9.85 -3.19 -7.37
N SER A 86 11.09 -2.72 -7.15
CA SER A 86 12.27 -3.59 -6.96
C SER A 86 12.27 -4.36 -5.64
N ASP A 87 11.46 -3.96 -4.65
CA ASP A 87 11.36 -4.67 -3.37
C ASP A 87 10.49 -5.93 -3.47
N TRP A 88 9.71 -6.06 -4.56
CA TRP A 88 8.89 -7.24 -4.81
C TRP A 88 9.72 -8.36 -5.42
N PRO A 89 9.54 -9.62 -4.98
CA PRO A 89 10.21 -10.75 -5.61
C PRO A 89 9.72 -10.89 -7.06
N THR A 90 10.63 -11.27 -7.97
CA THR A 90 10.27 -11.57 -9.36
C THR A 90 9.71 -12.97 -9.46
N LYS A 91 8.58 -13.13 -10.16
CA LYS A 91 7.97 -14.43 -10.42
C LYS A 91 8.88 -15.26 -11.33
N PRO A 92 9.20 -16.51 -10.97
CA PRO A 92 9.96 -17.42 -11.83
C PRO A 92 9.11 -17.96 -12.99
#